data_AF-A0A2T2XDG9-F1
#
_entry.id   AF-A0A2T2XDG9-F1
#
_cell.length_a   1.000
_cell.length_b   1.000
_cell.length_c   1.000
_cell.angle_alpha   90.00
_cell.angle_beta   90.00
_cell.angle_gamma   90.00
#
_symmetry.space_group_name_H-M   'P 1'
#
loop_
_entity.id
_entity.type
_entity.pdbx_description
1 polymer ?
#
loop_
_entity_poly.entity_id
_entity_poly.type
_entity_poly.pdbx_seq_one_letter_code
_entity_poly.pdbx_strand_id
1 'polypeptide(L)'
;MRQPITLSSQSSIDSSIGSSRNLRRVQWLRLSLVFFALLDVAAHIFASPGATPIVSYWIDIETASYGLIAVIYLLGLRTYYGPPVLFTAYNMTMYFLSGFLALPFGINHTPLTGHLQFLQYSFGRGFSLMAWLYLLVVGLILMRLDPGSRLNDLLKQS
;
A
#
# COMPACT_ATOMS: atom_id res chain seq x y z
N MET A 1 -5.21 -25.48 55.89
CA MET A 1 -4.66 -24.27 55.22
C MET A 1 -4.78 -24.47 53.72
N ARG A 2 -5.76 -23.84 53.05
CA ARG A 2 -5.80 -23.76 51.58
C ARG A 2 -5.16 -22.44 51.18
N GLN A 3 -4.02 -22.50 50.49
CA GLN A 3 -3.41 -21.29 49.94
C GLN A 3 -4.31 -20.74 48.82
N PRO A 4 -4.55 -19.42 48.78
CA PRO A 4 -5.31 -18.80 47.71
C PRO A 4 -4.48 -18.85 46.41
N ILE A 5 -5.06 -19.45 45.37
CA ILE A 5 -4.51 -19.38 44.01
C ILE A 5 -4.55 -17.92 43.59
N THR A 6 -3.38 -17.38 43.30
CA THR A 6 -3.11 -15.97 43.06
C THR A 6 -3.69 -15.50 41.72
N LEU A 7 -4.67 -14.60 41.80
CA LEU A 7 -5.28 -13.84 40.69
C LEU A 7 -4.27 -13.08 39.79
N SER A 8 -3.03 -12.89 40.23
CA SER A 8 -1.98 -12.21 39.46
C SER A 8 -1.52 -13.00 38.23
N SER A 9 -1.56 -14.33 38.29
CA SER A 9 -1.11 -15.21 37.20
C SER A 9 -2.02 -15.18 35.97
N GLN A 10 -3.32 -14.99 36.15
CA GLN A 10 -4.29 -14.92 35.05
C GLN A 10 -4.18 -13.60 34.28
N SER A 11 -3.98 -12.49 34.98
CA SER A 11 -3.82 -11.15 34.35
C SER A 11 -2.57 -11.03 33.46
N SER A 12 -1.47 -11.69 33.81
CA SER A 12 -0.23 -11.68 33.02
C SER A 12 -0.34 -12.58 31.78
N ILE A 13 -1.05 -13.70 31.90
CA ILE A 13 -1.34 -14.60 30.78
C ILE A 13 -2.28 -13.90 29.78
N ASP A 14 -3.37 -13.29 30.24
CA ASP A 14 -4.35 -12.62 29.37
C ASP A 14 -3.74 -11.41 28.63
N SER A 15 -2.88 -10.64 29.30
CA SER A 15 -2.16 -9.52 28.67
C SER A 15 -1.12 -9.99 27.63
N SER A 16 -0.41 -11.09 27.89
CA SER A 16 0.53 -11.68 26.92
C SER A 16 -0.19 -12.23 25.68
N ILE A 17 -1.34 -12.87 25.87
CA ILE A 17 -2.17 -13.41 24.78
C ILE A 17 -2.75 -12.26 23.95
N GLY A 18 -3.27 -11.21 24.60
CA GLY A 18 -3.78 -10.01 23.93
C GLY A 18 -2.71 -9.28 23.10
N SER A 19 -1.50 -9.15 23.65
CA SER A 19 -0.34 -8.57 22.95
C SER A 19 0.05 -9.38 21.71
N SER A 20 0.14 -10.71 21.84
CA SER A 20 0.49 -11.60 20.73
C SER A 20 -0.52 -11.56 19.58
N ARG A 21 -1.82 -11.45 19.91
CA ARG A 21 -2.90 -11.38 18.92
C ARG A 21 -2.88 -10.08 18.14
N ASN A 22 -2.64 -8.96 18.83
CA ASN A 22 -2.51 -7.65 18.21
C ASN A 22 -1.28 -7.59 17.29
N LEU A 23 -0.15 -8.14 17.73
CA LEU A 23 1.07 -8.19 16.92
C LEU A 23 0.87 -9.03 15.64
N ARG A 24 0.24 -10.20 15.76
CA ARG A 24 -0.11 -11.04 14.61
C ARG A 24 -1.06 -10.33 13.64
N ARG A 25 -2.03 -9.58 14.16
CA ARG A 25 -2.95 -8.78 13.34
C ARG A 25 -2.22 -7.71 12.54
N VAL A 26 -1.30 -6.97 13.18
CA VAL A 26 -0.48 -5.95 12.51
C VAL A 26 0.40 -6.58 11.43
N GLN A 27 1.03 -7.73 11.72
CA GLN A 27 1.83 -8.46 10.73
C GLN A 27 1.00 -8.89 9.52
N TRP A 28 -0.21 -9.39 9.73
CA TRP A 28 -1.14 -9.72 8.65
C TRP A 28 -1.53 -8.51 7.82
N LEU A 29 -1.81 -7.37 8.46
CA LEU A 29 -2.14 -6.12 7.75
C LEU A 29 -0.95 -5.59 6.94
N ARG A 30 0.28 -5.68 7.46
CA ARG A 30 1.48 -5.38 6.68
C ARG A 30 1.59 -6.29 5.47
N LEU A 31 1.44 -7.59 5.67
CA LEU A 31 1.56 -8.56 4.58
C LEU A 31 0.47 -8.37 3.52
N SER A 32 -0.75 -8.00 3.91
CA SER A 32 -1.80 -7.69 2.95
C SER A 32 -1.48 -6.42 2.15
N LEU A 33 -0.95 -5.36 2.79
CA LEU A 33 -0.47 -4.17 2.06
C LEU A 33 0.65 -4.50 1.08
N VAL A 34 1.61 -5.34 1.48
CA VAL A 34 2.68 -5.85 0.60
C VAL A 34 2.06 -6.57 -0.60
N PHE A 35 1.12 -7.48 -0.35
CA PHE A 35 0.45 -8.23 -1.40
C PHE A 35 -0.25 -7.30 -2.41
N PHE A 36 -1.01 -6.32 -1.94
CA PHE A 36 -1.71 -5.39 -2.84
C PHE A 36 -0.76 -4.45 -3.59
N ALA A 37 0.35 -4.03 -2.99
CA ALA A 37 1.38 -3.27 -3.69
C ALA A 37 2.06 -4.10 -4.81
N LEU A 38 2.34 -5.38 -4.55
CA LEU A 38 2.90 -6.28 -5.56
C LEU A 38 1.87 -6.68 -6.63
N LEU A 39 0.60 -6.79 -6.26
CA LEU A 39 -0.49 -7.01 -7.19
C LEU A 39 -0.61 -5.83 -8.17
N ASP A 40 -0.39 -4.61 -7.67
CA ASP A 40 -0.36 -3.42 -8.52
C ASP A 40 0.84 -3.43 -9.48
N VAL A 41 2.04 -3.77 -8.99
CA VAL A 41 3.23 -3.98 -9.83
C VAL A 41 2.96 -5.00 -10.93
N ALA A 42 2.36 -6.15 -10.59
CA ALA A 42 2.01 -7.17 -11.55
C ALA A 42 1.02 -6.64 -12.61
N ALA A 43 -0.01 -5.90 -12.17
CA ALA A 43 -0.99 -5.30 -13.08
C ALA A 43 -0.33 -4.38 -14.12
N HIS A 44 0.69 -3.62 -13.73
CA HIS A 44 1.45 -2.74 -14.62
C HIS A 44 2.34 -3.53 -15.61
N ILE A 45 3.02 -4.58 -15.16
CA ILE A 45 3.87 -5.43 -16.02
C ILE A 45 3.04 -6.12 -17.11
N PHE A 46 1.80 -6.52 -16.80
CA PHE A 46 0.91 -7.16 -17.75
C PHE A 46 0.08 -6.18 -18.61
N ALA A 47 0.15 -4.86 -18.36
CA ALA A 47 -0.78 -3.90 -18.97
C ALA A 47 -0.45 -3.49 -20.42
N SER A 48 0.81 -3.40 -20.90
CA SER A 48 1.07 -3.19 -22.34
C SER A 48 2.56 -3.13 -22.76
N PRO A 49 2.97 -3.76 -23.88
CA PRO A 49 4.20 -3.43 -24.62
C PRO A 49 4.03 -2.33 -25.69
N GLY A 50 2.86 -1.69 -25.80
CA GLY A 50 2.51 -0.75 -26.88
C GLY A 50 2.29 0.70 -26.45
N ALA A 51 2.68 1.09 -25.24
CA ALA A 51 2.50 2.46 -24.74
C ALA A 51 3.50 3.44 -25.38
N THR A 52 3.09 4.70 -25.59
CA THR A 52 4.00 5.76 -26.01
C THR A 52 5.11 5.98 -24.96
N PRO A 53 6.30 6.48 -25.32
CA PRO A 53 7.45 6.56 -24.41
C PRO A 53 7.14 7.25 -23.08
N ILE A 54 6.34 8.32 -23.10
CA ILE A 54 5.97 9.09 -21.91
C ILE A 54 5.05 8.29 -20.97
N VAL A 55 4.09 7.53 -21.52
CA VAL A 55 3.21 6.66 -20.73
C VAL A 55 4.01 5.48 -20.15
N SER A 56 5.00 4.96 -20.89
CA SER A 56 5.93 3.93 -20.40
C SER A 56 6.74 4.41 -19.19
N TYR A 57 7.32 5.62 -19.25
CA TYR A 57 8.06 6.20 -18.11
C TYR A 57 7.21 6.34 -16.85
N TRP A 58 5.94 6.73 -17.00
CA TRP A 58 5.02 6.84 -15.87
C TRP A 58 4.73 5.48 -15.22
N ILE A 59 4.49 4.46 -16.04
CA ILE A 59 4.27 3.07 -15.60
C ILE A 59 5.51 2.53 -14.87
N ASP A 60 6.72 2.84 -15.35
CA ASP A 60 7.97 2.43 -14.70
C ASP A 60 8.12 3.08 -13.31
N ILE A 61 7.78 4.36 -13.19
CA ILE A 61 7.79 5.08 -11.92
C ILE A 61 6.75 4.51 -10.96
N GLU A 62 5.52 4.23 -11.43
CA GLU A 62 4.46 3.59 -10.62
C GLU A 62 4.96 2.22 -10.11
N THR A 63 5.50 1.40 -11.01
CA THR A 63 6.02 0.06 -10.68
C THR A 63 7.13 0.11 -9.64
N ALA A 64 8.14 0.97 -9.84
CA ALA A 64 9.24 1.14 -8.89
C ALA A 64 8.75 1.66 -7.53
N SER A 65 7.81 2.60 -7.54
CA SER A 65 7.26 3.19 -6.32
C SER A 65 6.46 2.17 -5.50
N TYR A 66 5.60 1.37 -6.14
CA TYR A 66 4.85 0.33 -5.44
C TYR A 66 5.74 -0.83 -4.98
N GLY A 67 6.82 -1.13 -5.70
CA GLY A 67 7.88 -2.02 -5.19
C GLY A 67 8.52 -1.49 -3.90
N LEU A 68 8.85 -0.20 -3.84
CA LEU A 68 9.39 0.43 -2.63
C LEU A 68 8.36 0.45 -1.48
N ILE A 69 7.09 0.74 -1.79
CA ILE A 69 5.99 0.70 -0.82
C ILE A 69 5.86 -0.70 -0.20
N ALA A 70 5.96 -1.76 -1.02
CA ALA A 70 5.97 -3.13 -0.53
C ALA A 70 7.13 -3.37 0.45
N VAL A 71 8.34 -2.91 0.15
CA VAL A 71 9.50 -3.03 1.06
C VAL A 71 9.26 -2.29 2.38
N ILE A 72 8.72 -1.07 2.34
CA ILE A 72 8.41 -0.26 3.53
C ILE A 72 7.45 -1.02 4.47
N TYR A 73 6.36 -1.58 3.94
CA TYR A 73 5.39 -2.32 4.74
C TYR A 73 5.94 -3.66 5.21
N LEU A 74 6.68 -4.38 4.38
CA LEU A 74 7.31 -5.66 4.74
C LEU A 74 8.26 -5.51 5.92
N LEU A 75 9.12 -4.49 5.87
CA LEU A 75 10.09 -4.20 6.92
C LEU A 75 9.47 -3.48 8.13
N GLY A 76 8.21 -3.04 8.04
CA GLY A 76 7.54 -2.35 9.14
C GLY A 76 8.13 -0.96 9.43
N LEU A 77 8.57 -0.24 8.40
CA LEU A 77 9.24 1.06 8.53
C LEU A 77 8.23 2.19 8.77
N ARG A 78 7.67 2.24 9.98
CA ARG A 78 6.56 3.14 10.36
C ARG A 78 6.82 4.60 10.01
N THR A 79 8.05 5.10 10.23
CA THR A 79 8.42 6.50 9.92
C THR A 79 8.14 6.86 8.47
N TYR A 80 8.18 5.86 7.58
CA TYR A 80 7.98 6.00 6.14
C TYR A 80 6.60 5.55 5.69
N TYR A 81 5.59 5.42 6.56
CA TYR A 81 4.22 5.07 6.12
C TYR A 81 3.48 6.24 5.48
N GLY A 82 3.88 7.48 5.78
CA GLY A 82 3.28 8.68 5.17
C GLY A 82 3.47 8.76 3.65
N PRO A 83 4.70 8.65 3.11
CA PRO A 83 4.95 8.72 1.67
C PRO A 83 4.15 7.70 0.83
N PRO A 84 4.06 6.40 1.18
CA PRO A 84 3.17 5.44 0.51
C PRO A 84 1.72 5.91 0.41
N VAL A 85 1.14 6.36 1.53
CA VAL A 85 -0.26 6.82 1.58
C VAL A 85 -0.48 8.03 0.68
N LEU A 86 0.44 9.01 0.73
CA LEU A 86 0.35 10.20 -0.11
C LEU A 86 0.50 9.88 -1.60
N PHE A 87 1.45 9.00 -1.95
CA PHE A 87 1.66 8.57 -3.33
C PHE A 87 0.43 7.83 -3.88
N THR A 88 -0.14 6.91 -3.11
CA THR A 88 -1.36 6.20 -3.50
C THR A 88 -2.55 7.16 -3.67
N ALA A 89 -2.72 8.13 -2.76
CA ALA A 89 -3.77 9.15 -2.88
C ALA A 89 -3.58 10.03 -4.13
N TYR A 90 -2.33 10.42 -4.41
CA TYR A 90 -1.98 11.19 -5.60
C TYR A 90 -2.29 10.40 -6.88
N ASN A 91 -1.88 9.13 -6.97
CA ASN A 91 -2.16 8.28 -8.14
C ASN A 91 -3.66 8.09 -8.37
N MET A 92 -4.43 7.83 -7.32
CA MET A 92 -5.89 7.79 -7.43
C MET A 92 -6.47 9.11 -7.94
N THR A 93 -5.98 10.24 -7.43
CA THR A 93 -6.44 11.57 -7.86
C THR A 93 -6.13 11.80 -9.34
N MET A 94 -4.91 11.50 -9.78
CA MET A 94 -4.50 11.63 -11.19
C MET A 94 -5.27 10.69 -12.10
N TYR A 95 -5.59 9.47 -11.64
CA TYR A 95 -6.45 8.53 -12.36
C TYR A 95 -7.83 9.14 -12.63
N PHE A 96 -8.52 9.64 -11.59
CA PHE A 96 -9.83 10.27 -11.78
C PHE A 96 -9.74 11.54 -12.63
N LEU A 97 -8.74 12.39 -12.38
CA LEU A 97 -8.54 13.64 -13.12
C LEU A 97 -8.32 13.39 -14.62
N SER A 98 -7.58 12.33 -14.97
CA SER A 98 -7.37 11.91 -16.37
C SER A 98 -8.65 11.47 -17.09
N GLY A 99 -9.68 11.08 -16.34
CA GLY A 99 -11.00 10.77 -16.86
C GLY A 99 -11.80 12.01 -17.27
N PHE A 100 -11.48 13.19 -16.73
CA PHE A 100 -12.22 14.44 -17.00
C PHE A 100 -11.42 15.46 -17.80
N LEU A 101 -10.09 15.48 -17.63
CA LEU A 101 -9.19 16.46 -18.22
C LEU A 101 -8.04 15.75 -18.94
N ALA A 102 -7.62 16.30 -20.07
CA ALA A 102 -6.33 15.96 -20.65
C ALA A 102 -5.23 16.47 -19.71
N LEU A 103 -4.44 15.55 -19.15
CA LEU A 103 -3.36 15.94 -18.26
C LEU A 103 -2.21 16.53 -19.10
N PRO A 104 -1.63 17.68 -18.69
CA PRO A 104 -0.41 18.16 -19.31
C PRO A 104 0.70 17.10 -19.13
N PHE A 105 1.73 17.17 -19.97
CA PHE A 105 2.87 16.23 -20.00
C PHE A 105 2.68 14.91 -20.77
N GLY A 106 1.81 14.84 -21.79
CA GLY A 106 1.81 13.70 -22.74
C GLY A 106 1.36 12.36 -22.17
N ILE A 107 0.80 12.34 -20.96
CA ILE A 107 0.16 11.18 -20.33
C ILE A 107 -1.15 10.84 -21.08
N ASN A 108 -1.85 11.85 -21.59
CA ASN A 108 -2.90 11.70 -22.60
C ASN A 108 -3.16 13.04 -23.30
N HIS A 109 -3.03 13.08 -24.63
CA HIS A 109 -3.30 14.30 -25.42
C HIS A 109 -4.80 14.55 -25.64
N THR A 110 -5.65 13.57 -25.34
CA THR A 110 -7.11 13.66 -25.42
C THR A 110 -7.74 13.13 -24.13
N PRO A 111 -8.90 13.66 -23.70
CA PRO A 111 -9.64 13.11 -22.56
C PRO A 111 -9.94 11.62 -22.82
N LEU A 112 -9.72 10.77 -21.82
CA LEU A 112 -9.87 9.32 -21.93
C LEU A 112 -11.33 8.83 -22.02
N THR A 113 -12.28 9.75 -22.11
CA THR A 113 -13.69 9.46 -22.33
C THR A 113 -13.91 8.90 -23.74
N GLY A 114 -14.18 7.59 -23.84
CA GLY A 114 -14.83 7.00 -25.02
C GLY A 114 -14.07 5.91 -25.79
N HIS A 115 -12.85 5.51 -25.39
CA HIS A 115 -12.10 4.50 -26.16
C HIS A 115 -12.12 3.11 -25.48
N LEU A 116 -12.39 2.06 -26.26
CA LEU A 116 -12.12 0.66 -25.90
C LEU A 116 -10.65 0.42 -25.50
N GLN A 117 -9.72 1.24 -26.01
CA GLN A 117 -8.33 1.31 -25.52
C GLN A 117 -8.23 1.75 -24.07
N PHE A 118 -9.14 2.61 -23.59
CA PHE A 118 -9.25 2.89 -22.16
C PHE A 118 -9.71 1.66 -21.40
N LEU A 119 -10.46 0.71 -21.97
CA LEU A 119 -10.90 -0.49 -21.26
C LEU A 119 -9.79 -1.55 -21.18
N GLN A 120 -8.95 -1.67 -22.21
CA GLN A 120 -7.74 -2.53 -22.18
C GLN A 120 -6.60 -1.90 -21.35
N TYR A 121 -6.38 -0.58 -21.46
CA TYR A 121 -5.51 0.19 -20.57
C TYR A 121 -6.06 0.25 -19.12
N SER A 122 -7.39 0.33 -18.95
CA SER A 122 -8.07 0.26 -17.65
C SER A 122 -8.28 -1.15 -17.11
N PHE A 123 -7.94 -2.22 -17.83
CA PHE A 123 -8.03 -3.56 -17.21
C PHE A 123 -6.89 -3.73 -16.21
N GLY A 124 -5.66 -3.36 -16.59
CA GLY A 124 -4.54 -3.23 -15.66
C GLY A 124 -4.81 -2.19 -14.57
N ARG A 125 -5.25 -0.97 -14.94
CA ARG A 125 -5.53 0.10 -13.96
C ARG A 125 -6.79 -0.11 -13.10
N GLY A 126 -7.73 -0.94 -13.50
CA GLY A 126 -8.92 -1.27 -12.72
C GLY A 126 -8.59 -2.18 -11.54
N PHE A 127 -7.68 -3.15 -11.77
CA PHE A 127 -7.05 -3.91 -10.69
C PHE A 127 -6.21 -2.99 -9.79
N SER A 128 -5.47 -2.05 -10.39
CA SER A 128 -4.74 -1.02 -9.64
C SER A 128 -5.64 -0.16 -8.77
N LEU A 129 -6.83 0.25 -9.24
CA LEU A 129 -7.75 1.08 -8.46
C LEU A 129 -8.21 0.36 -7.18
N MET A 130 -8.53 -0.93 -7.27
CA MET A 130 -8.89 -1.73 -6.09
C MET A 130 -7.70 -1.88 -5.14
N ALA A 131 -6.50 -2.11 -5.67
CA ALA A 131 -5.27 -2.18 -4.88
C ALA A 131 -4.98 -0.84 -4.19
N TRP A 132 -5.11 0.27 -4.89
CA TRP A 132 -4.88 1.62 -4.36
C TRP A 132 -5.90 1.97 -3.27
N LEU A 133 -7.18 1.66 -3.47
CA LEU A 133 -8.21 1.84 -2.43
C LEU A 133 -7.87 1.07 -1.16
N TYR A 134 -7.46 -0.19 -1.31
CA TYR A 134 -7.05 -1.01 -0.18
C TYR A 134 -5.80 -0.44 0.52
N LEU A 135 -4.75 -0.12 -0.25
CA LEU A 135 -3.51 0.47 0.25
C LEU A 135 -3.77 1.79 1.00
N LEU A 136 -4.66 2.63 0.48
CA LEU A 136 -5.00 3.90 1.08
C LEU A 136 -5.75 3.70 2.41
N VAL A 137 -6.83 2.92 2.42
CA VAL A 137 -7.66 2.70 3.62
C VAL A 137 -6.87 1.96 4.70
N VAL A 138 -6.23 0.84 4.34
CA VAL A 138 -5.50 0.02 5.31
C VAL A 138 -4.19 0.68 5.71
N GLY A 139 -3.51 1.39 4.81
CA GLY A 139 -2.33 2.20 5.13
C GLY A 139 -2.63 3.27 6.18
N LEU A 140 -3.73 4.02 6.01
CA LEU A 140 -4.19 5.01 6.99
C LEU A 140 -4.51 4.39 8.36
N ILE A 141 -5.14 3.21 8.37
CA ILE A 141 -5.40 2.46 9.61
C ILE A 141 -4.06 2.03 10.25
N LEU A 142 -3.14 1.51 9.46
CA LEU A 142 -1.87 0.97 9.95
C LEU A 142 -0.98 2.06 10.54
N MET A 143 -0.99 3.28 9.99
CA MET A 143 -0.29 4.44 10.56
C MET A 143 -0.62 4.69 12.04
N ARG A 144 -1.86 4.36 12.46
CA ARG A 144 -2.32 4.54 13.85
C ARG A 144 -2.07 3.30 14.70
N LEU A 145 -2.27 2.11 14.14
CA LEU A 145 -2.25 0.85 14.90
C LEU A 145 -0.87 0.24 15.05
N ASP A 146 0.02 0.48 14.10
CA ASP A 146 1.29 -0.22 14.04
C ASP A 146 2.39 0.50 14.82
N PRO A 147 2.99 -0.09 15.86
CA PRO A 147 4.12 0.50 16.57
C PRO A 147 5.39 0.66 15.72
N GLY A 148 5.51 -0.06 14.60
CA GLY A 148 6.72 -0.14 13.79
C GLY A 148 7.60 -1.34 14.16
N SER A 149 8.57 -1.67 13.32
CA SER A 149 9.60 -2.67 13.63
C SER A 149 10.80 -2.06 14.37
N ARG A 150 11.61 -2.92 15.01
CA ARG A 150 12.88 -2.52 15.66
C ARG A 150 13.90 -1.90 14.69
N LEU A 151 13.74 -2.12 13.38
CA LEU A 151 14.56 -1.48 12.35
C LEU A 151 14.41 0.05 12.38
N ASN A 152 13.25 0.58 12.79
CA ASN A 152 13.06 2.03 12.89
C ASN A 152 13.99 2.67 13.92
N ASP A 153 14.36 1.96 14.98
CA ASP A 153 15.25 2.49 16.01
C ASP A 153 16.71 2.48 15.53
N LEU A 154 17.09 1.47 14.72
CA LEU A 154 18.40 1.41 14.09
C LEU A 154 18.59 2.55 13.06
N LEU A 155 17.55 2.86 12.28
CA LEU A 155 17.57 3.95 11.30
C LEU A 155 17.58 5.36 11.92
N LYS A 156 17.28 5.50 13.21
CA LYS A 156 17.36 6.80 13.93
C LYS A 156 18.76 7.08 14.48
N GLN A 157 19.60 6.06 14.59
CA GLN A 157 20.95 6.15 15.17
C GLN A 157 22.05 6.33 14.12
N SER A 158 21.72 6.13 12.83
CA SER A 158 22.56 6.44 11.67
C SER A 158 22.42 7.90 11.25
#